data_AF-A0A7J6BMW3-F1
#
_entry.id   AF-A0A7J6BMW3-F1
#
_cell.length_a   1.000
_cell.length_b   1.000
_cell.length_c   1.000
_cell.angle_alpha   90.00
_cell.angle_beta   90.00
_cell.angle_gamma   90.00
#
_symmetry.space_group_name_H-M   'P 1'
#
loop_
_entity.id
_entity.type
_entity.pdbx_description
1 polymer ?
#
loop_
_entity_poly.entity_id
_entity_poly.type
_entity_poly.pdbx_seq_one_letter_code
_entity_poly.pdbx_strand_id
1 'polypeptide(L)'
;METRRILMRSLAVAVVIASVIWTTTAEDIKVVNSCCTKVSAAVVTDPIISFRFQRESLPCVKAVIFETERGEFCCDPKQRWVREKVKQFLKKISY
;
A
#
# COMPACT_ATOMS: atom_id res chain seq x y z
N MET A 1 -15.73 -53.56 10.30
CA MET A 1 -14.40 -53.27 9.70
C MET A 1 -14.51 -52.13 8.68
N GLU A 2 -15.45 -52.20 7.74
CA GLU A 2 -15.61 -51.22 6.65
C GLU A 2 -16.00 -49.81 7.13
N THR A 3 -16.93 -49.69 8.10
CA THR A 3 -17.35 -48.39 8.67
C THR A 3 -16.20 -47.65 9.34
N ARG A 4 -15.30 -48.36 10.05
CA ARG A 4 -14.09 -47.76 10.66
C ARG A 4 -13.10 -47.28 9.60
N ARG A 5 -12.96 -47.99 8.48
CA ARG A 5 -12.10 -47.58 7.36
C ARG A 5 -12.64 -46.34 6.64
N ILE A 6 -13.96 -46.26 6.47
CA ILE A 6 -14.64 -45.09 5.88
C ILE A 6 -14.45 -43.86 6.78
N LEU A 7 -14.67 -44.01 8.09
CA LEU A 7 -14.46 -42.93 9.08
C LEU A 7 -13.00 -42.45 9.11
N MET A 8 -12.02 -43.36 9.03
CA MET A 8 -10.61 -43.00 8.99
C MET A 8 -10.22 -42.26 7.70
N ARG A 9 -10.79 -42.66 6.55
CA ARG A 9 -10.59 -41.98 5.27
C ARG A 9 -11.23 -40.59 5.25
N SER A 10 -12.45 -40.44 5.77
CA SER A 10 -13.08 -39.13 5.88
C SER A 10 -12.31 -38.20 6.81
N LEU A 11 -11.75 -38.72 7.91
CA LEU A 11 -10.93 -37.95 8.83
C LEU A 11 -9.63 -37.48 8.17
N ALA A 12 -8.95 -38.35 7.42
CA ALA A 12 -7.74 -38.00 6.69
C ALA A 12 -8.00 -36.91 5.63
N VAL A 13 -9.11 -37.00 4.89
CA VAL A 13 -9.50 -35.98 3.90
C VAL A 13 -9.79 -34.64 4.57
N ALA A 14 -10.49 -34.64 5.72
CA ALA A 14 -10.76 -33.42 6.48
C ALA A 14 -9.47 -32.74 6.97
N VAL A 15 -8.48 -33.52 7.45
CA VAL A 15 -7.17 -32.99 7.87
C VAL A 15 -6.39 -32.38 6.70
N VAL A 16 -6.43 -33.00 5.52
CA VAL A 16 -5.78 -32.47 4.32
C VAL A 16 -6.44 -31.19 3.82
N ILE A 17 -7.78 -31.11 3.86
CA ILE A 17 -8.49 -29.88 3.48
C ILE A 17 -8.17 -28.75 4.47
N ALA A 18 -8.17 -29.03 5.78
CA ALA A 18 -7.82 -28.05 6.80
C ALA A 18 -6.38 -27.54 6.69
N SER A 19 -5.42 -28.40 6.32
CA SER A 19 -4.02 -27.99 6.13
C SER A 19 -3.83 -27.11 4.89
N VAL A 20 -4.56 -27.37 3.80
CA VAL A 20 -4.49 -26.55 2.58
C VAL A 20 -5.05 -25.14 2.84
N ILE A 21 -6.15 -25.02 3.58
CA ILE A 21 -6.79 -23.72 3.87
C ILE A 21 -5.86 -22.79 4.67
N TRP A 22 -4.99 -23.31 5.52
CA TRP A 22 -4.06 -22.47 6.31
C TRP A 22 -2.96 -21.82 5.46
N THR A 23 -2.67 -22.36 4.28
CA THR A 23 -1.57 -21.87 3.43
C THR A 23 -1.97 -20.72 2.50
N THR A 24 -3.26 -20.46 2.29
CA THR A 24 -3.74 -19.50 1.28
C THR A 24 -4.17 -18.13 1.82
N THR A 25 -4.13 -17.89 3.13
CA THR A 25 -4.49 -16.60 3.72
C THR A 25 -3.29 -15.81 4.23
N ALA A 26 -2.15 -15.90 3.53
CA ALA A 26 -1.15 -14.84 3.59
C ALA A 26 -1.61 -13.70 2.67
N GLU A 27 -2.71 -13.04 3.02
CA GLU A 27 -2.85 -11.65 2.61
C GLU A 27 -1.70 -10.94 3.30
N ASP A 28 -0.69 -10.58 2.51
CA ASP A 28 0.40 -9.70 2.89
C ASP A 28 -0.28 -8.40 3.35
N ILE A 29 -0.65 -8.32 4.62
CA ILE A 29 -0.93 -7.06 5.30
C ILE A 29 0.43 -6.39 5.32
N LYS A 30 0.79 -5.79 4.18
CA LYS A 30 1.86 -4.82 4.09
C LYS A 30 1.52 -3.85 5.19
N VAL A 31 2.30 -3.90 6.26
CA VAL A 31 2.33 -2.85 7.27
C VAL A 31 2.51 -1.60 6.44
N VAL A 32 1.42 -0.85 6.23
CA VAL A 32 1.48 0.40 5.51
C VAL A 32 2.31 1.26 6.43
N ASN A 33 3.61 1.35 6.14
CA ASN A 33 4.44 2.38 6.73
C ASN A 33 3.64 3.67 6.55
N SER A 34 3.17 4.26 7.65
CA SER A 34 2.32 5.45 7.63
C SER A 34 3.01 6.66 7.00
N CYS A 35 4.29 6.53 6.67
CA CYS A 35 5.14 7.54 6.10
C CYS A 35 6.03 7.02 4.97
N CYS A 36 6.43 7.92 4.07
CA CYS A 36 7.40 7.66 3.03
C CYS A 36 8.80 7.46 3.63
N THR A 37 9.42 6.32 3.36
CA THR A 37 10.84 6.05 3.68
C THR A 37 11.77 6.30 2.50
N LYS A 38 11.20 6.41 1.29
CA LYS A 38 11.88 6.78 0.05
C LYS A 38 10.99 7.72 -0.76
N VAL A 39 11.61 8.49 -1.66
CA VAL A 39 10.93 9.42 -2.56
C VAL A 39 11.29 9.11 -4.01
N SER A 40 10.34 9.35 -4.91
CA SER A 40 10.52 9.23 -6.36
C SER A 40 10.72 10.61 -6.99
N ALA A 41 11.57 10.67 -8.02
CA ALA A 41 11.71 11.82 -8.89
C ALA A 41 10.77 11.76 -10.11
N ALA A 42 10.16 10.60 -10.37
CA ALA A 42 9.32 10.36 -11.54
C ALA A 42 8.07 11.23 -11.51
N VAL A 43 7.67 11.75 -12.67
CA VAL A 43 6.46 12.54 -12.82
C VAL A 43 5.24 11.64 -12.65
N VAL A 44 4.35 12.02 -11.73
CA VAL A 44 3.05 11.36 -11.58
C VAL A 44 2.13 11.83 -12.70
N THR A 45 1.75 10.91 -13.58
CA THR A 45 0.82 11.18 -14.70
C THR A 45 -0.64 11.05 -14.29
N ASP A 46 -0.91 10.33 -13.21
CA ASP A 46 -2.26 10.14 -12.69
C ASP A 46 -2.86 11.47 -12.20
N PRO A 47 -4.20 11.64 -12.29
CA PRO A 47 -4.87 12.80 -11.75
C PRO A 47 -4.58 12.96 -10.25
N ILE A 48 -3.87 14.03 -9.90
CA ILE A 48 -3.59 14.38 -8.50
C ILE A 48 -4.83 15.07 -7.95
N ILE A 49 -5.37 14.52 -6.86
CA ILE A 49 -6.57 15.02 -6.17
C ILE A 49 -6.16 15.99 -5.07
N SER A 50 -5.16 15.60 -4.29
CA SER A 50 -4.71 16.33 -3.10
C SER A 50 -3.20 16.14 -2.91
N PHE A 51 -2.63 16.90 -1.97
CA PHE A 51 -1.25 16.69 -1.56
C PHE A 51 -1.08 16.98 -0.06
N ARG A 52 -0.10 16.33 0.55
CA ARG A 52 0.35 16.66 1.91
C ARG A 52 1.87 16.70 2.00
N PHE A 53 2.38 17.50 2.93
CA PHE A 53 3.79 17.54 3.26
C PHE A 53 4.11 16.55 4.37
N GLN A 54 5.16 15.76 4.17
CA GLN A 54 5.74 14.92 5.20
C GLN A 54 7.03 15.56 5.72
N ARG A 55 7.10 15.73 7.05
CA ARG A 55 8.34 16.11 7.73
C ARG A 55 9.25 14.90 7.86
N GLU A 56 10.55 15.15 7.83
CA GLU A 56 11.54 14.12 8.11
C GLU A 56 11.49 13.71 9.59
N SER A 57 11.45 12.41 9.84
CA SER A 57 11.48 11.79 11.17
C SER A 57 11.80 10.31 11.01
N LEU A 58 13.06 9.92 11.21
CA LEU A 58 13.55 8.58 10.89
C LEU A 58 12.61 7.48 11.45
N PRO A 59 12.20 6.50 10.62
CA PRO A 59 12.71 6.18 9.27
C PRO A 59 12.07 6.99 8.12
N CYS A 60 11.17 7.94 8.41
CA CYS A 60 10.47 8.75 7.43
C CYS A 60 11.39 9.84 6.85
N VAL A 61 11.40 10.00 5.54
CA VAL A 61 12.16 11.05 4.85
C VAL A 61 11.27 12.27 4.56
N LYS A 62 11.87 13.41 4.28
CA LYS A 62 11.12 14.59 3.80
C LYS A 62 10.50 14.30 2.43
N ALA A 63 9.18 14.40 2.32
CA ALA A 63 8.44 14.07 1.08
C ALA A 63 7.25 15.02 0.84
N VAL A 64 6.87 15.16 -0.43
CA VAL A 64 5.52 15.60 -0.81
C VAL A 64 4.76 14.35 -1.21
N ILE A 65 3.64 14.08 -0.56
CA ILE A 65 2.79 12.94 -0.87
C ILE A 65 1.65 13.45 -1.72
N PHE A 66 1.57 12.99 -2.97
CA PHE A 66 0.44 13.24 -3.85
C PHE A 66 -0.58 12.12 -3.71
N GLU A 67 -1.83 12.50 -3.48
CA GLU A 67 -2.96 11.59 -3.48
C GLU A 67 -3.58 11.58 -4.88
N THR A 68 -3.78 10.39 -5.41
CA THR A 68 -4.40 10.15 -6.72
C THR A 68 -5.49 9.10 -6.56
N GLU A 69 -6.32 8.93 -7.60
CA GLU A 69 -7.33 7.85 -7.63
C GLU A 69 -6.72 6.43 -7.49
N ARG A 70 -5.43 6.28 -7.84
CA ARG A 70 -4.71 5.00 -7.75
C ARG A 70 -3.96 4.81 -6.44
N GLY A 71 -3.97 5.82 -5.56
CA GLY A 71 -3.28 5.81 -4.28
C GLY A 71 -2.27 6.93 -4.12
N GLU A 72 -1.36 6.74 -3.17
CA GLU A 72 -0.43 7.77 -2.71
C GLU A 72 0.96 7.62 -3.31
N PHE A 73 1.54 8.73 -3.75
CA PHE A 73 2.87 8.78 -4.34
C PHE A 73 3.82 9.66 -3.52
N CYS A 74 4.87 9.03 -2.98
CA CYS A 74 5.96 9.71 -2.29
C CYS A 74 6.89 10.41 -3.30
N CYS A 75 6.81 11.73 -3.38
CA CYS A 75 7.56 12.53 -4.35
C CYS A 75 8.64 13.39 -3.68
N ASP A 76 9.77 13.54 -4.37
CA ASP A 76 10.89 14.33 -3.87
C ASP A 76 10.58 15.85 -3.96
N PRO A 77 10.54 16.57 -2.82
CA PRO A 77 10.24 18.01 -2.80
C PRO A 77 11.25 18.87 -3.57
N LYS A 78 12.45 18.34 -3.89
CA LYS A 78 13.48 19.07 -4.65
C LYS A 78 13.13 19.17 -6.14
N GLN A 79 12.31 18.24 -6.65
CA GLN A 79 11.94 18.21 -8.06
C GLN A 79 11.17 19.47 -8.45
N ARG A 80 11.48 20.00 -9.63
CA ARG A 80 10.86 21.23 -10.14
C ARG A 80 9.36 21.06 -10.35
N TRP A 81 8.96 19.95 -10.98
CA TRP A 81 7.55 19.65 -11.27
C TRP A 81 6.71 19.48 -9.99
N VAL A 82 7.27 18.89 -8.93
CA VAL A 82 6.59 18.75 -7.62
C VAL A 82 6.25 20.11 -7.04
N ARG A 83 7.23 21.03 -7.02
CA ARG A 83 7.06 22.40 -6.52
C ARG A 83 6.04 23.18 -7.35
N GLU A 84 6.10 23.06 -8.67
CA GLU A 84 5.16 23.70 -9.58
C GLU A 84 3.73 23.19 -9.35
N LYS A 85 3.55 21.87 -9.19
CA LYS A 85 2.24 21.26 -8.96
C LYS A 85 1.65 21.68 -7.62
N VAL A 86 2.43 21.64 -6.55
CA VAL A 86 2.02 22.16 -5.23
C VAL A 86 1.58 23.62 -5.32
N LYS A 87 2.34 24.47 -6.03
CA LYS A 87 1.99 25.89 -6.22
C LYS A 87 0.66 26.05 -6.98
N GLN A 88 0.36 25.20 -7.95
CA GLN A 88 -0.92 25.22 -8.66
C GLN A 88 -2.09 24.92 -7.70
N PHE A 89 -1.95 23.91 -6.84
CA PHE A 89 -2.98 23.60 -5.84
C PHE A 89 -3.19 24.75 -4.84
N LEU A 90 -2.10 25.31 -4.30
CA LEU A 90 -2.18 26.43 -3.35
C LEU A 90 -2.86 27.66 -3.96
N LYS A 91 -2.58 27.96 -5.24
CA LYS A 91 -3.28 29.03 -5.98
C LYS A 91 -4.77 28.74 -6.09
N LYS A 92 -5.16 27.50 -6.42
CA LYS A 92 -6.57 27.12 -6.58
C LYS A 92 -7.37 27.27 -5.29
N ILE A 93 -6.76 27.03 -4.13
CA ILE A 93 -7.42 27.17 -2.81
C ILE A 93 -7.61 28.65 -2.40
N SER A 94 -6.83 29.57 -3.00
CA SER A 94 -6.89 31.00 -2.66
C SER A 94 -7.97 31.78 -3.42
N TYR A 95 -8.79 31.10 -4.22
CA TYR A 95 -9.95 31.65 -4.93
C TYR A 95 -11.22 30.98 -4.42
#